data_AF-F9UJS8-F1
#
_entry.id   AF-F9UJS8-F1
#
_cell.length_a   1.000
_cell.length_b   1.000
_cell.length_c   1.000
_cell.angle_alpha   90.00
_cell.angle_beta   90.00
_cell.angle_gamma   90.00
#
_symmetry.space_group_name_H-M   'P 1'
#
loop_
_entity.id
_entity.type
_entity.pdbx_description
1 polymer ?
#
loop_
_entity_poly.entity_id
_entity_poly.type
_entity_poly.pdbx_seq_one_letter_code
_entity_poly.pdbx_strand_id
1 'polypeptide(L)'
;MKRLNCTYEVKQDAKYPWLLKHPKIKTGLAKFKTRQEALEWYMLLQFETAIWFQNDKRIFAGQLTTDLEDDVWNYYVKVAGFDGGATYEEICEELSINPSTFELDSKKLTKKLKDLDFVLLHDPYTYFPAELEIAKKERKDLVDLKAVEELKARYEEKINVLESELKEKEELEKTTLIKLNPAYYERLSELETQKQLDAVALYLAKLKYITTHTEAKNVPVEDYDRIYDNFEALEKEVAAISAQKDEKTKKLFDHISEKTREQQAALLKKLTAKENVKNVPENFAYYTNKNGENSSVAYETSFILLELAHIGFVAKKSYPYPVDYLVEPEKYSVAIIEGDELENTASQNVAKEEKVEEVKKEEKHPASCQGTCCVKQDLTPIKEELVVYTNPLPVEAKDPVDSTKIKEELPETPKYVEEATHNNLCQNCGCHKVVQAPTTTVETTQHVVNVVHRNVNPMPEFWTHTQVDLDKLYIKEEHAVVAEEQVYKRDIWIPLALIVLLLVLLGILVIVALAILDYVGVLTLL
;
A
#
# COMPACT_ATOMS: atom_id res chain seq x y z
N MET A 1 -47.36 40.18 -11.18
CA MET A 1 -46.31 39.24 -11.64
C MET A 1 -46.55 38.86 -13.10
N LYS A 2 -45.48 38.64 -13.85
CA LYS A 2 -45.53 38.25 -15.26
C LYS A 2 -45.98 36.79 -15.41
N ARG A 3 -46.42 36.42 -16.62
CA ARG A 3 -46.86 35.05 -16.93
C ARG A 3 -46.23 34.54 -18.21
N LEU A 4 -45.68 33.33 -18.17
CA LEU A 4 -45.13 32.65 -19.33
C LEU A 4 -45.55 31.19 -19.40
N ASN A 5 -45.51 30.66 -20.61
CA ASN A 5 -45.44 29.24 -20.86
C ASN A 5 -44.11 28.91 -21.53
N CYS A 6 -43.46 27.83 -21.09
CA CYS A 6 -42.35 27.19 -21.77
C CYS A 6 -42.86 25.94 -22.50
N THR A 7 -43.11 26.06 -23.80
CA THR A 7 -43.79 25.02 -24.62
C THR A 7 -42.84 24.32 -25.57
N TYR A 8 -43.06 23.03 -25.83
CA TYR A 8 -42.26 22.22 -26.74
C TYR A 8 -42.84 22.20 -28.17
N GLU A 9 -42.24 22.97 -29.07
CA GLU A 9 -42.73 23.31 -30.41
C GLU A 9 -41.84 22.75 -31.53
N VAL A 10 -41.33 21.52 -31.38
CA VAL A 10 -40.39 20.87 -32.33
C VAL A 10 -40.82 20.89 -33.81
N LYS A 11 -42.14 20.93 -34.10
CA LYS A 11 -42.67 21.03 -35.46
C LYS A 11 -42.43 22.40 -36.12
N GLN A 12 -42.31 23.46 -35.33
CA GLN A 12 -42.08 24.82 -35.83
C GLN A 12 -40.58 25.10 -36.03
N ASP A 13 -39.75 24.53 -35.15
CA ASP A 13 -38.31 24.74 -35.15
C ASP A 13 -37.62 23.54 -34.48
N ALA A 14 -37.03 22.66 -35.27
CA ALA A 14 -36.35 21.48 -34.74
C ALA A 14 -35.01 21.83 -34.06
N LYS A 15 -34.39 22.96 -34.44
CA LYS A 15 -33.10 23.40 -33.87
C LYS A 15 -33.30 24.05 -32.50
N TYR A 16 -34.37 24.83 -32.34
CA TYR A 16 -34.73 25.48 -31.08
C TYR A 16 -36.18 25.14 -30.69
N PRO A 17 -36.44 23.90 -30.24
CA PRO A 17 -37.79 23.40 -30.05
C PRO A 17 -38.49 23.95 -28.79
N TRP A 18 -37.78 24.61 -27.88
CA TRP A 18 -38.38 25.16 -26.66
C TRP A 18 -38.69 26.64 -26.82
N LEU A 19 -39.95 27.01 -26.66
CA LEU A 19 -40.44 28.37 -26.87
C LEU A 19 -40.96 28.97 -25.55
N LEU A 20 -40.38 30.10 -25.13
CA LEU A 20 -40.96 30.95 -24.11
C LEU A 20 -41.97 31.90 -24.75
N LYS A 21 -43.21 31.94 -24.26
CA LYS A 21 -44.24 32.86 -24.74
C LYS A 21 -45.28 33.16 -23.67
N HIS A 22 -45.88 34.34 -23.74
CA HIS A 22 -47.08 34.64 -22.95
C HIS A 22 -48.28 33.89 -23.56
N PRO A 23 -49.17 33.25 -22.76
CA PRO A 23 -50.27 32.43 -23.29
C PRO A 23 -51.28 33.18 -24.17
N LYS A 24 -51.41 34.50 -23.99
CA LYS A 24 -52.31 35.36 -24.77
C LYS A 24 -51.64 36.16 -25.89
N ILE A 25 -50.30 36.14 -26.00
CA ILE A 25 -49.56 36.87 -27.03
C ILE A 25 -49.19 35.87 -28.13
N LYS A 26 -49.50 36.20 -29.38
CA LYS A 26 -49.27 35.29 -30.52
C LYS A 26 -47.78 35.08 -30.81
N THR A 27 -46.97 36.11 -30.60
CA THR A 27 -45.53 36.05 -30.81
C THR A 27 -44.81 35.46 -29.61
N GLY A 28 -43.72 34.72 -29.85
CA GLY A 28 -42.87 34.20 -28.78
C GLY A 28 -41.88 35.24 -28.27
N LEU A 29 -41.40 35.04 -27.04
CA LEU A 29 -40.33 35.83 -26.42
C LEU A 29 -38.94 35.40 -26.92
N ALA A 30 -38.64 34.11 -26.80
CA ALA A 30 -37.36 33.53 -27.19
C ALA A 30 -37.47 32.02 -27.41
N LYS A 31 -36.53 31.44 -28.16
CA LYS A 31 -36.43 29.99 -28.45
C LYS A 31 -35.08 29.41 -27.99
N PHE A 32 -35.10 28.18 -27.48
CA PHE A 32 -33.95 27.49 -26.87
C PHE A 32 -33.83 26.04 -27.34
N LYS A 33 -32.65 25.43 -27.16
CA LYS A 33 -32.42 24.02 -27.51
C LYS A 33 -33.00 23.09 -26.45
N THR A 34 -32.93 23.49 -25.18
CA THR A 34 -33.47 22.72 -24.06
C THR A 34 -34.44 23.53 -23.20
N ARG A 35 -35.29 22.83 -22.44
CA ARG A 35 -36.16 23.45 -21.43
C ARG A 35 -35.34 24.13 -20.35
N GLN A 36 -34.31 23.44 -19.85
CA GLN A 36 -33.40 23.93 -18.83
C GLN A 36 -32.85 25.29 -19.24
N GLU A 37 -32.25 25.39 -20.43
CA GLU A 37 -31.70 26.65 -20.96
C GLU A 37 -32.73 27.78 -20.99
N ALA A 38 -33.97 27.48 -21.40
CA ALA A 38 -35.04 28.47 -21.46
C ALA A 38 -35.37 29.04 -20.09
N LEU A 39 -35.57 28.16 -19.10
CA LEU A 39 -35.92 28.55 -17.74
C LEU A 39 -34.74 29.22 -17.03
N GLU A 40 -33.54 28.66 -17.15
CA GLU A 40 -32.28 29.19 -16.63
C GLU A 40 -31.98 30.60 -17.15
N TRP A 41 -32.11 30.82 -18.47
CA TRP A 41 -31.96 32.14 -19.07
C TRP A 41 -32.97 33.15 -18.51
N TYR A 42 -34.24 32.74 -18.39
CA TYR A 42 -35.28 33.64 -17.91
C TYR A 42 -35.13 33.99 -16.43
N MET A 43 -34.67 33.05 -15.60
CA MET A 43 -34.37 33.30 -14.18
C MET A 43 -33.32 34.39 -13.99
N LEU A 44 -32.31 34.48 -14.87
CA LEU A 44 -31.31 35.55 -14.81
C LEU A 44 -31.87 36.95 -15.07
N LEU A 45 -33.03 37.07 -15.72
CA LEU A 45 -33.66 38.37 -15.97
C LEU A 45 -34.28 38.98 -14.71
N GLN A 46 -34.44 38.19 -13.63
CA GLN A 46 -34.91 38.68 -12.35
C GLN A 46 -36.25 39.43 -12.47
N PHE A 47 -37.23 38.78 -13.07
CA PHE A 47 -38.61 39.25 -13.10
C PHE A 47 -39.49 38.39 -12.22
N GLU A 48 -40.36 38.99 -11.41
CA GLU A 48 -41.41 38.25 -10.70
C GLU A 48 -42.37 37.60 -11.72
N THR A 49 -42.32 36.28 -11.86
CA THR A 49 -42.96 35.57 -12.98
C THR A 49 -43.43 34.17 -12.59
N ALA A 50 -44.57 33.74 -13.12
CA ALA A 50 -44.98 32.34 -13.11
C ALA A 50 -44.85 31.75 -14.52
N ILE A 51 -44.09 30.66 -14.62
CA ILE A 51 -43.77 29.97 -15.87
C ILE A 51 -44.32 28.55 -15.81
N TRP A 52 -45.33 28.26 -16.62
CA TRP A 52 -45.82 26.89 -16.81
C TRP A 52 -44.98 26.19 -17.87
N PHE A 53 -44.35 25.07 -17.52
CA PHE A 53 -43.44 24.38 -18.44
C PHE A 53 -43.95 23.00 -18.84
N GLN A 54 -43.68 22.64 -20.09
CA GLN A 54 -43.99 21.32 -20.64
C GLN A 54 -42.81 20.35 -20.52
N ASN A 55 -43.06 19.07 -20.74
CA ASN A 55 -42.06 18.08 -21.12
C ASN A 55 -41.96 17.97 -22.66
N ASP A 56 -41.05 17.13 -23.14
CA ASP A 56 -40.84 16.79 -24.55
C ASP A 56 -42.07 16.11 -25.22
N LYS A 57 -43.00 15.60 -24.42
CA LYS A 57 -44.30 15.07 -24.89
C LYS A 57 -45.39 16.14 -24.99
N ARG A 58 -45.05 17.43 -24.77
CA ARG A 58 -45.98 18.58 -24.79
C ARG A 58 -47.04 18.55 -23.68
N ILE A 59 -46.77 17.81 -22.61
CA ILE A 59 -47.62 17.75 -21.42
C ILE A 59 -47.05 18.71 -20.40
N PHE A 60 -47.88 19.50 -19.71
CA PHE A 60 -47.41 20.38 -18.65
C PHE A 60 -46.85 19.53 -17.49
N ALA A 61 -45.60 19.76 -17.17
CA ALA A 61 -44.86 19.02 -16.16
C ALA A 61 -44.73 19.78 -14.84
N GLY A 62 -44.93 21.10 -14.86
CA GLY A 62 -44.91 21.90 -13.64
C GLY A 62 -45.01 23.39 -13.88
N GLN A 63 -44.82 24.12 -12.79
CA GLN A 63 -44.75 25.57 -12.73
C GLN A 63 -43.48 25.98 -11.97
N LEU A 64 -42.70 26.89 -12.57
CA LEU A 64 -41.64 27.64 -11.90
C LEU A 64 -42.15 29.03 -11.56
N THR A 65 -41.95 29.49 -10.33
CA THR A 65 -42.27 30.84 -9.90
C THR A 65 -41.00 31.54 -9.42
N THR A 66 -40.66 32.64 -10.07
CA THR A 66 -39.58 33.54 -9.66
C THR A 66 -40.20 34.65 -8.83
N ASP A 67 -39.69 34.86 -7.63
CA ASP A 67 -40.28 35.77 -6.67
C ASP A 67 -39.21 36.59 -5.94
N LEU A 68 -39.48 37.88 -5.71
CA LEU A 68 -38.63 38.74 -4.90
C LEU A 68 -39.31 38.90 -3.53
N GLU A 69 -38.72 38.30 -2.51
CA GLU A 69 -39.18 38.38 -1.11
C GLU A 69 -37.99 38.86 -0.25
N ASP A 70 -38.20 39.91 0.55
CA ASP A 70 -37.18 40.49 1.44
C ASP A 70 -35.84 40.80 0.74
N ASP A 71 -35.90 41.38 -0.46
CA ASP A 71 -34.75 41.69 -1.33
C ASP A 71 -33.94 40.46 -1.80
N VAL A 72 -34.49 39.25 -1.65
CA VAL A 72 -33.89 37.98 -2.09
C VAL A 72 -34.76 37.33 -3.17
N TRP A 73 -34.11 36.92 -4.26
CA TRP A 73 -34.77 36.15 -5.32
C TRP A 73 -34.94 34.69 -4.91
N ASN A 74 -36.20 34.26 -4.80
CA ASN A 74 -36.60 32.90 -4.51
C ASN A 74 -37.22 32.23 -5.75
N TYR A 75 -37.00 30.93 -5.88
CA TYR A 75 -37.39 30.13 -7.03
C TYR A 75 -38.20 28.92 -6.57
N TYR A 76 -39.51 29.02 -6.74
CA TYR A 76 -40.47 28.03 -6.27
C TYR A 76 -40.87 27.09 -7.40
N VAL A 77 -40.71 25.79 -7.17
CA VAL A 77 -41.12 24.74 -8.10
C VAL A 77 -42.37 24.06 -7.57
N LYS A 78 -43.35 23.88 -8.47
CA LYS A 78 -44.57 23.12 -8.23
C LYS A 78 -44.80 22.14 -9.36
N VAL A 79 -44.78 20.86 -9.04
CA VAL A 79 -45.07 19.75 -9.95
C VAL A 79 -46.35 19.02 -9.53
N ALA A 80 -46.79 19.15 -8.27
CA ALA A 80 -48.05 18.54 -7.84
C ALA A 80 -49.24 19.14 -8.60
N GLY A 81 -50.08 18.25 -9.14
CA GLY A 81 -51.24 18.62 -9.96
C GLY A 81 -50.95 18.76 -11.46
N PHE A 82 -49.76 18.37 -11.91
CA PHE A 82 -49.38 18.35 -13.33
C PHE A 82 -49.17 16.91 -13.83
N ASP A 83 -49.58 16.63 -15.06
CA ASP A 83 -49.56 15.29 -15.66
C ASP A 83 -48.23 14.93 -16.35
N GLY A 84 -47.27 15.86 -16.40
CA GLY A 84 -46.03 15.68 -17.15
C GLY A 84 -44.99 14.78 -16.49
N GLY A 85 -45.29 14.23 -15.30
CA GLY A 85 -44.49 13.19 -14.63
C GLY A 85 -43.17 13.66 -14.05
N ALA A 86 -42.95 14.98 -13.91
CA ALA A 86 -41.75 15.50 -13.27
C ALA A 86 -41.87 15.44 -11.74
N THR A 87 -40.75 15.16 -11.07
CA THR A 87 -40.65 15.26 -9.61
C THR A 87 -40.09 16.62 -9.19
N TYR A 88 -40.32 17.00 -7.93
CA TYR A 88 -39.85 18.28 -7.40
C TYR A 88 -38.32 18.33 -7.39
N GLU A 89 -37.69 17.24 -6.95
CA GLU A 89 -36.24 17.07 -6.86
C GLU A 89 -35.57 17.16 -8.23
N GLU A 90 -36.08 16.45 -9.24
CA GLU A 90 -35.53 16.47 -10.59
C GLU A 90 -35.54 17.87 -11.20
N ILE A 91 -36.62 18.64 -10.99
CA ILE A 91 -36.71 20.00 -11.54
C ILE A 91 -35.82 20.98 -10.77
N CYS A 92 -35.74 20.86 -9.44
CA CYS A 92 -34.80 21.66 -8.64
C CYS A 92 -33.35 21.39 -9.06
N GLU A 93 -32.99 20.12 -9.28
CA GLU A 93 -31.65 19.74 -9.76
C GLU A 93 -31.39 20.26 -11.18
N GLU A 94 -32.34 20.06 -12.11
CA GLU A 94 -32.25 20.56 -13.49
C GLU A 94 -31.99 22.07 -13.51
N LEU A 95 -32.73 22.83 -12.69
CA LEU A 95 -32.65 24.28 -12.68
C LEU A 95 -31.59 24.84 -11.73
N SER A 96 -30.80 23.98 -11.08
CA SER A 96 -29.80 24.38 -10.07
C SER A 96 -30.40 25.24 -8.94
N ILE A 97 -31.64 24.93 -8.55
CA ILE A 97 -32.35 25.53 -7.42
C ILE A 97 -32.14 24.64 -6.20
N ASN A 98 -31.76 25.22 -5.08
CA ASN A 98 -31.70 24.50 -3.83
C ASN A 98 -33.14 24.16 -3.37
N PRO A 99 -33.51 22.87 -3.24
CA PRO A 99 -34.88 22.46 -2.91
C PRO A 99 -35.35 22.89 -1.52
N SER A 100 -34.43 23.29 -0.63
CA SER A 100 -34.71 23.68 0.76
C SER A 100 -34.72 25.18 0.99
N THR A 101 -33.80 25.92 0.35
CA THR A 101 -33.70 27.38 0.49
C THR A 101 -34.40 28.12 -0.63
N PHE A 102 -34.75 27.44 -1.72
CA PHE A 102 -35.33 28.01 -2.94
C PHE A 102 -34.41 29.01 -3.66
N GLU A 103 -33.13 29.06 -3.26
CA GLU A 103 -32.14 29.93 -3.87
C GLU A 103 -31.52 29.26 -5.10
N LEU A 104 -31.14 30.10 -6.05
CA LEU A 104 -30.46 29.69 -7.27
C LEU A 104 -28.95 29.78 -7.08
N ASP A 105 -28.21 28.76 -7.56
CA ASP A 105 -26.75 28.86 -7.67
C ASP A 105 -26.36 29.79 -8.84
N SER A 106 -26.46 31.09 -8.58
CA SER A 106 -26.24 32.16 -9.55
C SER A 106 -24.83 32.14 -10.17
N LYS A 107 -23.82 31.70 -9.41
CA LYS A 107 -22.43 31.60 -9.89
C LYS A 107 -22.29 30.50 -10.93
N LYS A 108 -22.81 29.31 -10.63
CA LYS A 108 -22.81 28.17 -11.56
C LYS A 108 -23.61 28.49 -12.81
N LEU A 109 -24.75 29.13 -12.63
CA LEU A 109 -25.65 29.50 -13.73
C LEU A 109 -25.04 30.55 -14.67
N THR A 110 -24.48 31.63 -14.12
CA THR A 110 -23.86 32.71 -14.93
C THR A 110 -22.71 32.15 -15.77
N LYS A 111 -21.96 31.17 -15.27
CA LYS A 111 -20.89 30.51 -16.03
C LYS A 111 -21.44 29.68 -17.19
N LYS A 112 -22.52 28.93 -16.98
CA LYS A 112 -23.17 28.11 -18.02
C LYS A 112 -23.73 28.94 -19.16
N LEU A 113 -24.29 30.11 -18.86
CA LEU A 113 -25.06 30.90 -19.83
C LEU A 113 -24.24 31.91 -20.65
N LYS A 114 -22.92 32.02 -20.44
CA LYS A 114 -22.05 32.92 -21.22
C LYS A 114 -22.05 32.63 -22.72
N ASP A 115 -22.16 31.35 -23.07
CA ASP A 115 -22.09 30.86 -24.46
C ASP A 115 -23.44 30.27 -24.90
N LEU A 116 -24.55 30.75 -24.33
CA LEU A 116 -25.87 30.22 -24.63
C LEU A 116 -26.27 30.54 -26.08
N ASP A 117 -26.49 29.51 -26.88
CA ASP A 117 -27.02 29.61 -28.24
C ASP A 117 -28.55 29.55 -28.21
N PHE A 118 -29.20 30.71 -28.36
CA PHE A 118 -30.65 30.86 -28.37
C PHE A 118 -31.12 31.94 -29.36
N VAL A 119 -32.41 31.95 -29.70
CA VAL A 119 -32.99 32.94 -30.60
C VAL A 119 -33.90 33.88 -29.82
N LEU A 120 -33.49 35.14 -29.66
CA LEU A 120 -34.33 36.19 -29.09
C LEU A 120 -35.31 36.70 -30.15
N LEU A 121 -36.61 36.69 -29.85
CA LEU A 121 -37.66 37.14 -30.77
C LEU A 121 -38.18 38.53 -30.41
N HIS A 122 -38.31 38.82 -29.11
CA HIS A 122 -38.78 40.10 -28.60
C HIS A 122 -37.98 40.52 -27.37
N ASP A 123 -37.88 41.83 -27.12
CA ASP A 123 -37.24 42.36 -25.92
C ASP A 123 -38.03 41.98 -24.65
N PRO A 124 -37.41 41.27 -23.68
CA PRO A 124 -38.07 40.86 -22.44
C PRO A 124 -38.59 42.01 -21.57
N TYR A 125 -38.08 43.23 -21.72
CA TYR A 125 -38.54 44.40 -20.95
C TYR A 125 -39.81 45.02 -21.52
N THR A 126 -40.05 44.91 -22.83
CA THR A 126 -41.23 45.49 -23.49
C THR A 126 -42.27 44.45 -23.93
N TYR A 127 -41.95 43.16 -23.81
CA TYR A 127 -42.81 42.06 -24.27
C TYR A 127 -44.12 41.91 -23.48
N PHE A 128 -44.16 42.34 -22.22
CA PHE A 128 -45.29 42.10 -21.31
C PHE A 128 -46.22 43.32 -21.21
N PRO A 129 -47.48 43.23 -21.69
CA PRO A 129 -48.47 44.27 -21.45
C PRO A 129 -48.92 44.26 -19.99
N ALA A 130 -49.02 45.44 -19.36
CA ALA A 130 -49.44 45.59 -17.97
C ALA A 130 -50.81 44.96 -17.67
N GLU A 131 -51.73 44.97 -18.65
CA GLU A 131 -53.08 44.39 -18.56
C GLU A 131 -53.10 42.86 -18.40
N LEU A 132 -51.98 42.19 -18.70
CA LEU A 132 -51.88 40.73 -18.71
C LEU A 132 -51.12 40.16 -17.51
N GLU A 133 -50.73 41.01 -16.56
CA GLU A 133 -50.13 40.56 -15.32
C GLU A 133 -51.13 39.77 -14.46
N ILE A 134 -50.60 38.85 -13.65
CA ILE A 134 -51.40 38.05 -12.71
C ILE A 134 -51.09 38.46 -11.27
N ALA A 135 -52.02 38.19 -10.37
CA ALA A 135 -51.84 38.39 -8.94
C ALA A 135 -50.80 37.42 -8.37
N LYS A 136 -49.97 37.93 -7.46
CA LYS A 136 -49.00 37.14 -6.67
C LYS A 136 -49.77 36.19 -5.74
N LYS A 137 -49.33 34.93 -5.68
CA LYS A 137 -49.92 33.92 -4.77
C LYS A 137 -49.07 33.79 -3.51
N GLU A 138 -49.64 33.23 -2.45
CA GLU A 138 -48.90 32.92 -1.22
C GLU A 138 -47.94 31.74 -1.43
N ARG A 139 -46.81 31.74 -0.71
CA ARG A 139 -45.75 30.72 -0.80
C ARG A 139 -46.26 29.27 -0.74
N LYS A 140 -47.23 28.99 0.13
CA LYS A 140 -47.85 27.66 0.29
C LYS A 140 -48.51 27.13 -1.00
N ASP A 141 -48.92 28.04 -1.88
CA ASP A 141 -49.56 27.68 -3.15
C ASP A 141 -48.55 27.53 -4.30
N LEU A 142 -47.30 27.97 -4.07
CA LEU A 142 -46.20 28.02 -5.03
C LEU A 142 -45.22 26.85 -4.92
N VAL A 143 -45.18 26.17 -3.77
CA VAL A 143 -44.23 25.09 -3.46
C VAL A 143 -44.96 23.81 -3.08
N ASP A 144 -44.41 22.67 -3.47
CA ASP A 144 -44.84 21.37 -2.98
C ASP A 144 -44.28 21.09 -1.58
N LEU A 145 -44.87 21.71 -0.55
CA LEU A 145 -44.41 21.61 0.85
C LEU A 145 -44.25 20.16 1.32
N LYS A 146 -45.16 19.26 0.89
CA LYS A 146 -45.09 17.83 1.22
C LYS A 146 -43.83 17.17 0.65
N ALA A 147 -43.44 17.52 -0.58
CA ALA A 147 -42.22 17.00 -1.20
C ALA A 147 -40.97 17.51 -0.46
N VAL A 148 -40.97 18.79 -0.06
CA VAL A 148 -39.88 19.37 0.74
C VAL A 148 -39.73 18.65 2.09
N GLU A 149 -40.83 18.33 2.77
CA GLU A 149 -40.81 17.59 4.05
C GLU A 149 -40.33 16.15 3.88
N GLU A 150 -40.79 15.44 2.84
CA GLU A 150 -40.34 14.08 2.51
C GLU A 150 -38.84 14.04 2.19
N LEU A 151 -38.34 15.05 1.48
CA LEU A 151 -36.91 15.17 1.16
C LEU A 151 -36.07 15.39 2.41
N LYS A 152 -36.52 16.24 3.34
CA LYS A 152 -35.85 16.47 4.62
C LYS A 152 -35.74 15.18 5.43
N ALA A 153 -36.82 14.42 5.54
CA ALA A 153 -36.83 13.15 6.26
C ALA A 153 -35.82 12.14 5.67
N ARG A 154 -35.73 12.06 4.33
CA ARG A 154 -34.78 11.18 3.64
C ARG A 154 -33.31 11.55 3.92
N TYR A 155 -33.00 12.84 3.94
CA TYR A 155 -31.63 13.29 4.25
C TYR A 155 -31.26 13.07 5.72
N GLU A 156 -32.21 13.26 6.63
CA GLU A 156 -31.99 12.99 8.06
C GLU A 156 -31.70 11.51 8.33
N GLU A 157 -32.43 10.60 7.68
CA GLU A 157 -32.15 9.17 7.71
C GLU A 157 -30.72 8.86 7.20
N LYS A 158 -30.33 9.46 6.07
CA LYS A 158 -28.99 9.27 5.50
C LYS A 158 -27.87 9.78 6.41
N ILE A 159 -28.08 10.91 7.08
CA ILE A 159 -27.12 11.47 8.05
C ILE A 159 -26.96 10.50 9.22
N ASN A 160 -28.05 9.99 9.78
CA ASN A 160 -28.01 9.05 10.90
C ASN A 160 -27.25 7.76 10.58
N VAL A 161 -27.42 7.22 9.36
CA VAL A 161 -26.67 6.05 8.89
C VAL A 161 -25.16 6.35 8.83
N LEU A 162 -24.78 7.47 8.21
CA LEU A 162 -23.36 7.86 8.08
C LEU A 162 -22.69 8.11 9.44
N GLU A 163 -23.42 8.72 10.39
CA GLU A 163 -22.90 8.91 11.75
C GLU A 163 -22.67 7.59 12.47
N SER A 164 -23.51 6.57 12.23
CA SER A 164 -23.31 5.24 12.81
C SER A 164 -22.09 4.52 12.23
N GLU A 165 -21.87 4.60 10.91
CA GLU A 165 -20.70 4.02 10.24
C GLU A 165 -19.38 4.66 10.71
N LEU A 166 -19.39 5.97 10.97
CA LEU A 166 -18.21 6.67 11.48
C LEU A 166 -17.82 6.20 12.89
N LYS A 167 -18.80 6.02 13.78
CA LYS A 167 -18.54 5.52 15.14
C LYS A 167 -17.95 4.11 15.13
N GLU A 168 -18.46 3.23 14.27
CA GLU A 168 -17.92 1.86 14.14
C GLU A 168 -16.46 1.86 13.67
N LYS A 169 -16.10 2.72 12.71
CA LYS A 169 -14.72 2.87 12.25
C LYS A 169 -13.78 3.38 13.34
N GLU A 170 -14.21 4.38 14.11
CA GLU A 170 -13.41 4.90 15.23
C GLU A 170 -13.13 3.84 16.31
N GLU A 171 -14.09 2.94 16.57
CA GLU A 171 -13.91 1.83 17.51
C GLU A 171 -12.92 0.77 16.97
N LEU A 172 -12.96 0.51 15.65
CA LEU A 172 -12.03 -0.40 14.98
C LEU A 172 -10.59 0.13 14.98
N GLU A 173 -10.41 1.43 14.78
CA GLU A 173 -9.08 2.07 14.82
C GLU A 173 -8.48 2.05 16.23
N LYS A 174 -9.31 2.25 17.27
CA LYS A 174 -8.86 2.16 18.67
C LYS A 174 -8.42 0.77 19.09
N THR A 175 -9.02 -0.28 18.53
CA THR A 175 -8.64 -1.68 18.81
C THR A 175 -7.42 -2.13 18.01
N THR A 176 -7.10 -1.47 16.90
CA THR A 176 -5.97 -1.81 16.01
C THR A 176 -4.74 -0.91 16.24
N LEU A 177 -4.59 -0.32 17.44
CA LEU A 177 -3.34 0.33 17.84
C LEU A 177 -2.31 -0.76 18.15
N ILE A 178 -1.60 -1.19 17.11
CA ILE A 178 -0.40 -2.03 17.22
C ILE A 178 0.56 -1.30 18.16
N LYS A 179 0.70 -1.80 19.40
CA LYS A 179 1.62 -1.25 20.39
C LYS A 179 3.05 -1.51 19.94
N LEU A 180 3.60 -0.56 19.22
CA LEU A 180 5.03 -0.51 18.90
C LEU A 180 5.81 -0.30 20.19
N ASN A 181 6.70 -1.24 20.52
CA ASN A 181 7.57 -1.14 21.69
C ASN A 181 9.01 -0.87 21.26
N PRO A 182 9.79 -0.05 22.00
CA PRO A 182 11.20 0.16 21.69
C PRO A 182 11.99 -1.12 21.88
N ALA A 183 12.87 -1.43 20.92
CA ALA A 183 13.82 -2.53 21.06
C ALA A 183 14.80 -2.25 22.19
N TYR A 184 15.19 -3.29 22.93
CA TYR A 184 16.28 -3.20 23.89
C TYR A 184 17.42 -4.15 23.51
N TYR A 185 18.65 -3.77 23.83
CA TYR A 185 19.83 -4.60 23.55
C TYR A 185 20.06 -5.62 24.65
N GLU A 186 20.32 -6.87 24.25
CA GLU A 186 20.74 -7.95 25.15
C GLU A 186 21.83 -8.77 24.45
N ARG A 187 22.82 -9.25 25.19
CA ARG A 187 23.89 -10.08 24.60
C ARG A 187 23.47 -11.54 24.56
N LEU A 188 23.82 -12.27 23.51
CA LEU A 188 23.49 -13.70 23.36
C LEU A 188 23.86 -14.53 24.60
N SER A 189 25.03 -14.31 25.20
CA SER A 189 25.45 -15.03 26.42
C SER A 189 24.59 -14.75 27.66
N GLU A 190 23.84 -13.65 27.68
CA GLU A 190 23.02 -13.20 28.83
C GLU A 190 21.62 -13.83 28.81
N LEU A 191 21.19 -14.39 27.67
CA LEU A 191 19.92 -15.08 27.51
C LEU A 191 19.88 -16.42 28.25
N GLU A 192 18.67 -16.88 28.59
CA GLU A 192 18.42 -18.24 29.07
C GLU A 192 18.78 -19.29 28.01
N THR A 193 19.17 -20.50 28.42
CA THR A 193 19.64 -21.57 27.51
C THR A 193 18.70 -21.84 26.33
N GLN A 194 17.39 -21.88 26.58
CA GLN A 194 16.42 -22.10 25.50
C GLN A 194 16.42 -20.93 24.50
N LYS A 195 16.35 -19.69 25.00
CA LYS A 195 16.41 -18.48 24.16
C LYS A 195 17.73 -18.35 23.41
N GLN A 196 18.85 -18.83 23.97
CA GLN A 196 20.13 -18.91 23.26
C GLN A 196 20.02 -19.81 22.03
N LEU A 197 19.43 -21.00 22.18
CA LEU A 197 19.23 -21.93 21.07
C LEU A 197 18.27 -21.35 20.02
N ASP A 198 17.16 -20.77 20.47
CA ASP A 198 16.16 -20.10 19.61
C ASP A 198 16.79 -18.95 18.81
N ALA A 199 17.62 -18.12 19.45
CA ALA A 199 18.32 -17.02 18.80
C ALA A 199 19.29 -17.49 17.71
N VAL A 200 20.07 -18.55 17.97
CA VAL A 200 21.01 -19.09 16.96
C VAL A 200 20.25 -19.76 15.80
N ALA A 201 19.17 -20.49 16.08
CA ALA A 201 18.31 -21.08 15.05
C ALA A 201 17.64 -20.00 14.17
N LEU A 202 17.14 -18.93 14.79
CA LEU A 202 16.62 -17.76 14.10
C LEU A 202 17.67 -17.07 13.25
N TYR A 203 18.89 -16.93 13.76
CA TYR A 203 19.99 -16.33 13.02
C TYR A 203 20.37 -17.17 11.79
N LEU A 204 20.37 -18.51 11.89
CA LEU A 204 20.54 -19.40 10.74
C LEU A 204 19.47 -19.15 9.65
N ALA A 205 18.19 -19.07 10.05
CA ALA A 205 17.11 -18.76 9.12
C ALA A 205 17.26 -17.37 8.48
N LYS A 206 17.65 -16.37 9.28
CA LYS A 206 17.96 -15.01 8.84
C LYS A 206 19.11 -15.02 7.81
N LEU A 207 20.21 -15.71 8.09
CA LEU A 207 21.33 -15.82 7.15
C LEU A 207 20.93 -16.49 5.84
N LYS A 208 20.16 -17.58 5.88
CA LYS A 208 19.67 -18.24 4.65
C LYS A 208 18.87 -17.27 3.77
N TYR A 209 18.03 -16.43 4.40
CA TYR A 209 17.29 -15.40 3.70
C TYR A 209 18.21 -14.32 3.11
N ILE A 210 19.11 -13.75 3.92
CA ILE A 210 20.09 -12.74 3.48
C ILE A 210 20.93 -13.29 2.32
N THR A 211 21.49 -14.49 2.46
CA THR A 211 22.27 -15.16 1.42
C THR A 211 21.49 -15.32 0.13
N THR A 212 20.20 -15.64 0.18
CA THR A 212 19.37 -15.80 -1.02
C THR A 212 19.13 -14.46 -1.73
N HIS A 213 18.91 -13.38 -0.98
CA HIS A 213 18.52 -12.06 -1.50
C HIS A 213 19.67 -11.07 -1.65
N THR A 214 20.90 -11.48 -1.33
CA THR A 214 22.12 -10.70 -1.61
C THR A 214 22.62 -11.05 -3.01
N GLU A 215 22.84 -10.04 -3.84
CA GLU A 215 23.47 -10.20 -5.15
C GLU A 215 25.00 -10.30 -5.04
N ALA A 216 25.65 -10.95 -6.01
CA ALA A 216 27.10 -10.98 -6.05
C ALA A 216 27.66 -9.59 -6.41
N LYS A 217 28.55 -9.03 -5.58
CA LYS A 217 29.04 -7.65 -5.72
C LYS A 217 30.48 -7.49 -5.23
N ASN A 218 31.21 -6.55 -5.84
CA ASN A 218 32.48 -6.06 -5.30
C ASN A 218 32.21 -5.03 -4.19
N VAL A 219 32.80 -5.22 -3.02
CA VAL A 219 32.60 -4.35 -1.84
C VAL A 219 33.94 -3.80 -1.34
N PRO A 220 33.94 -2.66 -0.61
CA PRO A 220 35.11 -2.19 0.11
C PRO A 220 35.62 -3.24 1.09
N VAL A 221 36.93 -3.27 1.31
CA VAL A 221 37.56 -4.19 2.28
C VAL A 221 36.96 -3.97 3.67
N GLU A 222 36.72 -2.73 4.07
CA GLU A 222 36.16 -2.40 5.38
C GLU A 222 34.73 -2.88 5.57
N ASP A 223 33.92 -2.96 4.51
CA ASP A 223 32.55 -3.50 4.60
C ASP A 223 32.55 -5.02 4.71
N TYR A 224 33.44 -5.66 3.93
CA TYR A 224 33.68 -7.09 4.02
C TYR A 224 34.18 -7.49 5.42
N ASP A 225 35.15 -6.75 5.96
CA ASP A 225 35.72 -6.98 7.29
C ASP A 225 34.65 -6.84 8.39
N ARG A 226 33.76 -5.82 8.30
CA ARG A 226 32.63 -5.70 9.25
C ARG A 226 31.73 -6.93 9.26
N ILE A 227 31.40 -7.47 8.09
CA ILE A 227 30.56 -8.67 7.96
C ILE A 227 31.30 -9.89 8.53
N TYR A 228 32.59 -10.02 8.23
CA TYR A 228 33.44 -11.10 8.72
C TYR A 228 33.59 -11.06 10.25
N ASP A 229 33.86 -9.88 10.82
CA ASP A 229 34.01 -9.67 12.26
C ASP A 229 32.70 -10.01 13.01
N ASN A 230 31.53 -9.71 12.43
CA ASN A 230 30.24 -10.13 13.00
C ASN A 230 30.12 -11.67 13.07
N PHE A 231 30.59 -12.38 12.05
CA PHE A 231 30.58 -13.85 12.03
C PHE A 231 31.55 -14.43 13.05
N GLU A 232 32.76 -13.90 13.15
CA GLU A 232 33.74 -14.33 14.16
C GLU A 232 33.20 -14.08 15.58
N ALA A 233 32.53 -12.93 15.82
CA ALA A 233 31.91 -12.63 17.09
C ALA A 233 30.83 -13.66 17.47
N LEU A 234 29.94 -14.02 16.54
CA LEU A 234 28.94 -15.06 16.76
C LEU A 234 29.59 -16.41 17.06
N GLU A 235 30.54 -16.85 16.22
CA GLU A 235 31.19 -18.16 16.38
C GLU A 235 31.85 -18.29 17.75
N LYS A 236 32.57 -17.26 18.17
CA LYS A 236 33.23 -17.19 19.48
C LYS A 236 32.21 -17.27 20.61
N GLU A 237 31.12 -16.53 20.50
CA GLU A 237 30.07 -16.48 21.51
C GLU A 237 29.36 -17.84 21.64
N VAL A 238 28.97 -18.43 20.52
CA VAL A 238 28.28 -19.73 20.49
C VAL A 238 29.20 -20.85 20.98
N ALA A 239 30.49 -20.83 20.62
CA ALA A 239 31.47 -21.79 21.15
C ALA A 239 31.62 -21.68 22.68
N ALA A 240 31.66 -20.45 23.21
CA ALA A 240 31.75 -20.21 24.65
C ALA A 240 30.48 -20.68 25.39
N ILE A 241 29.30 -20.48 24.80
CA ILE A 241 28.02 -20.96 25.33
C ILE A 241 27.98 -22.49 25.30
N SER A 242 28.26 -23.10 24.14
CA SER A 242 28.21 -24.56 23.90
C SER A 242 29.13 -25.32 24.86
N ALA A 243 30.33 -24.79 25.14
CA ALA A 243 31.29 -25.39 26.07
C ALA A 243 30.78 -25.51 27.53
N GLN A 244 29.74 -24.76 27.90
CA GLN A 244 29.18 -24.73 29.26
C GLN A 244 27.88 -25.55 29.39
N LYS A 245 27.39 -26.17 28.31
CA LYS A 245 26.12 -26.91 28.31
C LYS A 245 26.32 -28.41 28.53
N ASP A 246 25.23 -29.09 28.86
CA ASP A 246 25.19 -30.55 28.89
C ASP A 246 25.37 -31.14 27.48
N GLU A 247 25.77 -32.41 27.40
CA GLU A 247 26.12 -33.08 26.15
C GLU A 247 24.98 -33.09 25.11
N LYS A 248 23.70 -33.14 25.54
CA LYS A 248 22.57 -33.11 24.60
C LYS A 248 22.47 -31.72 23.96
N THR A 249 22.38 -30.68 24.80
CA THR A 249 22.27 -29.29 24.33
C THR A 249 23.50 -28.86 23.52
N LYS A 250 24.69 -29.31 23.92
CA LYS A 250 25.95 -29.07 23.19
C LYS A 250 25.88 -29.59 21.75
N LYS A 251 25.40 -30.83 21.54
CA LYS A 251 25.23 -31.40 20.19
C LYS A 251 24.27 -30.58 19.33
N LEU A 252 23.20 -30.05 19.91
CA LEU A 252 22.27 -29.15 19.22
C LEU A 252 22.96 -27.85 18.79
N PHE A 253 23.71 -27.20 19.70
CA PHE A 253 24.49 -26.01 19.34
C PHE A 253 25.52 -26.30 18.26
N ASP A 254 26.26 -27.40 18.37
CA ASP A 254 27.30 -27.77 17.41
C ASP A 254 26.70 -28.00 16.01
N HIS A 255 25.55 -28.66 15.93
CA HIS A 255 24.83 -28.89 14.68
C HIS A 255 24.33 -27.58 14.04
N ILE A 256 23.66 -26.71 14.81
CA ILE A 256 23.17 -25.42 14.29
C ILE A 256 24.35 -24.52 13.90
N SER A 257 25.45 -24.55 14.66
CA SER A 257 26.67 -23.78 14.38
C SER A 257 27.34 -24.23 13.09
N GLU A 258 27.37 -25.53 12.81
CA GLU A 258 27.86 -26.06 11.53
C GLU A 258 27.02 -25.54 10.36
N LYS A 259 25.69 -25.61 10.44
CA LYS A 259 24.79 -25.05 9.43
C LYS A 259 24.91 -23.54 9.27
N THR A 260 25.15 -22.84 10.37
CA THR A 260 25.38 -21.39 10.35
C THR A 260 26.67 -21.06 9.60
N ARG A 261 27.76 -21.80 9.84
CA ARG A 261 29.03 -21.66 9.12
C ARG A 261 28.91 -21.92 7.62
N GLU A 262 28.13 -22.93 7.23
CA GLU A 262 27.81 -23.18 5.82
C GLU A 262 27.15 -21.94 5.16
N GLN A 263 26.18 -21.30 5.83
CA GLN A 263 25.50 -20.11 5.31
C GLN A 263 26.39 -18.85 5.33
N GLN A 264 27.23 -18.68 6.35
CA GLN A 264 28.22 -17.59 6.41
C GLN A 264 29.20 -17.68 5.24
N ALA A 265 29.77 -18.87 4.99
CA ALA A 265 30.66 -19.10 3.86
C ALA A 265 29.97 -18.86 2.51
N ALA A 266 28.71 -19.29 2.38
CA ALA A 266 27.90 -19.03 1.18
C ALA A 266 27.65 -17.54 0.94
N LEU A 267 27.38 -16.76 1.99
CA LEU A 267 27.22 -15.30 1.88
C LEU A 267 28.54 -14.63 1.49
N LEU A 268 29.65 -14.95 2.19
CA LEU A 268 30.96 -14.37 1.90
C LEU A 268 31.41 -14.67 0.47
N LYS A 269 31.09 -15.85 -0.08
CA LYS A 269 31.40 -16.20 -1.48
C LYS A 269 30.70 -15.28 -2.50
N LYS A 270 29.58 -14.64 -2.14
CA LYS A 270 28.92 -13.64 -3.01
C LYS A 270 29.61 -12.28 -2.98
N LEU A 271 30.44 -12.01 -1.97
CA LEU A 271 31.08 -10.72 -1.75
C LEU A 271 32.56 -10.80 -2.13
N THR A 272 33.01 -9.90 -2.99
CA THR A 272 34.44 -9.81 -3.34
C THR A 272 35.02 -8.52 -2.79
N ALA A 273 35.87 -8.61 -1.78
CA ALA A 273 36.59 -7.46 -1.23
C ALA A 273 37.57 -6.89 -2.28
N LYS A 274 37.54 -5.56 -2.47
CA LYS A 274 38.39 -4.86 -3.43
C LYS A 274 38.97 -3.59 -2.81
N GLU A 275 40.30 -3.48 -2.76
CA GLU A 275 41.01 -2.31 -2.21
C GLU A 275 40.72 -1.00 -2.96
N ASN A 276 40.38 -1.08 -4.25
CA ASN A 276 40.11 0.09 -5.10
C ASN A 276 38.65 0.56 -5.04
N VAL A 277 37.78 -0.10 -4.27
CA VAL A 277 36.38 0.32 -4.09
C VAL A 277 36.31 1.22 -2.86
N LYS A 278 35.82 2.46 -3.04
CA LYS A 278 35.72 3.44 -1.96
C LYS A 278 34.76 2.95 -0.87
N ASN A 279 35.15 3.07 0.39
CA ASN A 279 34.33 2.79 1.57
C ASN A 279 33.23 3.86 1.77
N VAL A 280 32.22 3.82 0.91
CA VAL A 280 31.03 4.68 0.93
C VAL A 280 29.76 3.82 0.83
N PRO A 281 28.61 4.27 1.39
CA PRO A 281 27.38 3.47 1.47
C PRO A 281 26.96 2.82 0.15
N GLU A 282 27.08 3.52 -0.97
CA GLU A 282 26.69 3.02 -2.30
C GLU A 282 27.43 1.74 -2.71
N ASN A 283 28.63 1.53 -2.15
CA ASN A 283 29.47 0.39 -2.43
C ASN A 283 29.32 -0.76 -1.42
N PHE A 284 28.56 -0.59 -0.34
CA PHE A 284 28.36 -1.65 0.65
C PHE A 284 27.50 -2.80 0.10
N ALA A 285 27.53 -3.93 0.81
CA ALA A 285 26.65 -5.05 0.59
C ALA A 285 25.24 -4.77 1.13
N TYR A 286 24.23 -4.95 0.27
CA TYR A 286 22.82 -4.87 0.64
C TYR A 286 22.08 -6.11 0.15
N TYR A 287 20.98 -6.44 0.81
CA TYR A 287 19.97 -7.37 0.32
C TYR A 287 18.60 -6.71 0.35
N THR A 288 17.69 -7.18 -0.51
CA THR A 288 16.30 -6.73 -0.50
C THR A 288 15.52 -7.48 0.56
N ASN A 289 14.99 -6.77 1.56
CA ASN A 289 14.21 -7.34 2.65
C ASN A 289 12.77 -7.71 2.21
N LYS A 290 11.98 -8.29 3.12
CA LYS A 290 10.60 -8.72 2.82
C LYS A 290 9.66 -7.56 2.40
N ASN A 291 10.01 -6.33 2.76
CA ASN A 291 9.25 -5.12 2.42
C ASN A 291 9.71 -4.51 1.08
N GLY A 292 10.72 -5.08 0.42
CA GLY A 292 11.29 -4.54 -0.81
C GLY A 292 12.35 -3.45 -0.60
N GLU A 293 12.79 -3.22 0.64
CA GLU A 293 13.79 -2.20 0.97
C GLU A 293 15.20 -2.81 1.02
N ASN A 294 16.22 -2.01 0.75
CA ASN A 294 17.61 -2.46 0.82
C ASN A 294 18.15 -2.32 2.25
N SER A 295 18.49 -3.45 2.88
CA SER A 295 19.13 -3.49 4.21
C SER A 295 20.62 -3.80 4.10
N SER A 296 21.45 -3.12 4.89
CA SER A 296 22.89 -3.38 4.94
C SER A 296 23.18 -4.77 5.49
N VAL A 297 23.98 -5.57 4.78
CA VAL A 297 24.38 -6.91 5.22
C VAL A 297 25.24 -6.83 6.48
N ALA A 298 26.13 -5.85 6.59
CA ALA A 298 26.95 -5.65 7.79
C ALA A 298 26.09 -5.35 9.03
N TYR A 299 25.05 -4.52 8.89
CA TYR A 299 24.11 -4.28 9.99
C TYR A 299 23.33 -5.55 10.35
N GLU A 300 22.70 -6.18 9.36
CA GLU A 300 21.78 -7.30 9.60
C GLU A 300 22.48 -8.59 10.06
N THR A 301 23.78 -8.75 9.78
CA THR A 301 24.58 -9.89 10.27
C THR A 301 25.07 -9.69 11.71
N SER A 302 24.93 -8.51 12.30
CA SER A 302 25.46 -8.21 13.64
C SER A 302 24.52 -8.57 14.80
N PHE A 303 23.27 -8.91 14.51
CA PHE A 303 22.24 -9.19 15.52
C PHE A 303 21.13 -10.11 15.02
N ILE A 304 20.34 -10.62 15.97
CA ILE A 304 19.05 -11.26 15.71
C ILE A 304 17.95 -10.60 16.56
N LEU A 305 16.74 -10.48 16.01
CA LEU A 305 15.55 -10.06 16.76
C LEU A 305 14.87 -11.28 17.35
N LEU A 306 14.70 -11.27 18.68
CA LEU A 306 13.93 -12.25 19.43
C LEU A 306 12.99 -11.49 20.36
N GLU A 307 11.68 -11.63 20.16
CA GLU A 307 10.66 -10.83 20.88
C GLU A 307 10.89 -9.31 20.68
N LEU A 308 11.17 -8.57 21.76
CA LEU A 308 11.53 -7.13 21.73
C LEU A 308 13.05 -6.90 21.82
N ALA A 309 13.84 -7.97 21.88
CA ALA A 309 15.26 -7.91 22.16
C ALA A 309 16.08 -7.90 20.85
N HIS A 310 16.96 -6.92 20.75
CA HIS A 310 18.05 -6.85 19.79
C HIS A 310 19.22 -7.65 20.35
N ILE A 311 19.33 -8.91 19.94
CA ILE A 311 20.33 -9.85 20.46
C ILE A 311 21.63 -9.69 19.67
N GLY A 312 22.64 -9.07 20.29
CA GLY A 312 23.97 -8.92 19.71
C GLY A 312 24.96 -9.98 20.18
N PHE A 313 26.06 -10.13 19.45
CA PHE A 313 27.10 -11.13 19.71
C PHE A 313 28.33 -10.57 20.45
N VAL A 314 28.28 -9.28 20.80
CA VAL A 314 29.33 -8.59 21.56
C VAL A 314 28.72 -7.87 22.76
N ALA A 315 29.55 -7.32 23.65
CA ALA A 315 29.05 -6.47 24.72
C ALA A 315 28.43 -5.18 24.15
N LYS A 316 27.35 -4.67 24.76
CA LYS A 316 26.64 -3.46 24.30
C LYS A 316 27.56 -2.26 24.04
N LYS A 317 28.59 -2.07 24.88
CA LYS A 317 29.57 -0.98 24.75
C LYS A 317 30.48 -1.11 23.52
N SER A 318 30.59 -2.31 22.96
CA SER A 318 31.39 -2.64 21.80
C SER A 318 30.53 -2.89 20.55
N TYR A 319 29.20 -2.76 20.69
CA TYR A 319 28.27 -2.95 19.58
C TYR A 319 28.24 -1.68 18.71
N PRO A 320 28.58 -1.76 17.42
CA PRO A 320 28.84 -0.57 16.62
C PRO A 320 27.57 0.03 15.98
N TYR A 321 26.41 -0.62 16.10
CA TYR A 321 25.19 -0.22 15.40
C TYR A 321 24.11 0.36 16.33
N PRO A 322 23.21 1.21 15.81
CA PRO A 322 22.05 1.72 16.55
C PRO A 322 21.03 0.62 16.93
N VAL A 323 20.29 0.84 18.02
CA VAL A 323 19.24 -0.06 18.55
C VAL A 323 17.92 0.68 18.76
N ASP A 324 17.82 1.94 18.33
CA ASP A 324 16.69 2.85 18.53
C ASP A 324 15.61 2.69 17.45
N TYR A 325 15.03 1.49 17.38
CA TYR A 325 13.88 1.21 16.51
C TYR A 325 12.74 0.51 17.26
N LEU A 326 11.55 0.54 16.66
CA LEU A 326 10.32 -0.04 17.22
C LEU A 326 10.08 -1.45 16.68
N VAL A 327 9.64 -2.36 17.54
CA VAL A 327 9.38 -3.76 17.21
C VAL A 327 7.93 -4.12 17.49
N GLU A 328 7.35 -4.88 16.57
CA GLU A 328 6.07 -5.57 16.76
C GLU A 328 6.33 -6.98 17.30
N PRO A 329 6.05 -7.25 18.58
CA PRO A 329 6.44 -8.51 19.21
C PRO A 329 5.85 -9.76 18.54
N GLU A 330 4.68 -9.65 17.91
CA GLU A 330 3.97 -10.76 17.25
C GLU A 330 4.73 -11.34 16.05
N LYS A 331 5.58 -10.54 15.37
CA LYS A 331 6.30 -10.95 14.16
C LYS A 331 7.51 -11.87 14.42
N TYR A 332 7.96 -11.99 15.68
CA TYR A 332 9.27 -12.57 16.02
C TYR A 332 9.22 -13.69 17.07
N SER A 333 8.11 -14.43 17.17
CA SER A 333 8.02 -15.65 17.98
C SER A 333 8.52 -16.87 17.20
N VAL A 334 9.23 -17.78 17.89
CA VAL A 334 9.69 -19.06 17.34
C VAL A 334 9.34 -20.20 18.27
N ALA A 335 9.00 -21.35 17.67
CA ALA A 335 8.90 -22.63 18.34
C ALA A 335 9.88 -23.61 17.68
N ILE A 336 10.88 -24.10 18.43
CA ILE A 336 11.73 -25.22 18.00
C ILE A 336 10.97 -26.52 18.31
N ILE A 337 10.77 -27.37 17.31
CA ILE A 337 10.20 -28.71 17.48
C ILE A 337 11.36 -29.71 17.48
N GLU A 338 11.59 -30.43 18.60
CA GLU A 338 12.56 -31.53 18.65
C GLU A 338 12.04 -32.70 17.78
N GLY A 339 12.64 -32.88 16.59
CA GLY A 339 12.44 -34.02 15.70
C GLY A 339 13.65 -34.19 14.78
N ASP A 340 13.92 -35.41 14.32
CA ASP A 340 15.09 -35.79 13.49
C ASP A 340 15.10 -35.15 12.07
N GLU A 341 14.20 -34.21 11.79
CA GLU A 341 14.11 -33.48 10.52
C GLU A 341 14.21 -31.96 10.77
N LEU A 342 15.41 -31.49 11.13
CA LEU A 342 15.77 -30.07 11.24
C LEU A 342 15.74 -29.30 9.90
N GLU A 343 15.33 -29.93 8.80
CA GLU A 343 15.27 -29.28 7.48
C GLU A 343 14.07 -28.35 7.32
N ASN A 344 13.02 -28.41 8.14
CA ASN A 344 11.80 -27.63 7.91
C ASN A 344 11.01 -27.22 9.18
N THR A 345 11.53 -26.41 10.11
CA THR A 345 10.67 -25.47 10.91
C THR A 345 11.48 -24.52 11.81
N ALA A 346 11.91 -23.39 11.24
CA ALA A 346 12.05 -22.15 11.98
C ALA A 346 11.30 -21.10 11.17
N SER A 347 9.97 -21.07 11.30
CA SER A 347 9.15 -20.06 10.65
C SER A 347 8.90 -18.93 11.63
N GLN A 348 9.16 -17.69 11.22
CA GLN A 348 8.54 -16.54 11.86
C GLN A 348 7.02 -16.75 11.77
N ASN A 349 6.33 -16.75 12.91
CA ASN A 349 4.89 -16.67 12.91
C ASN A 349 4.52 -15.27 12.40
N VAL A 350 4.28 -15.15 11.09
CA VAL A 350 3.51 -14.02 10.57
C VAL A 350 2.08 -14.30 11.03
N ALA A 351 1.58 -13.49 11.96
CA ALA A 351 0.18 -13.49 12.33
C ALA A 351 -0.63 -13.46 11.03
N LYS A 352 -1.31 -14.56 10.70
CA LYS A 352 -2.28 -14.57 9.62
C LYS A 352 -3.36 -13.58 10.03
N GLU A 353 -3.56 -12.55 9.22
CA GLU A 353 -4.78 -11.74 9.30
C GLU A 353 -5.97 -12.69 9.36
N GLU A 354 -6.60 -12.73 10.52
CA GLU A 354 -7.79 -13.53 10.76
C GLU A 354 -8.88 -12.89 9.90
N LYS A 355 -9.16 -13.53 8.76
CA LYS A 355 -10.27 -13.18 7.89
C LYS A 355 -11.53 -13.32 8.76
N VAL A 356 -12.10 -12.19 9.17
CA VAL A 356 -13.38 -12.12 9.87
C VAL A 356 -14.38 -12.92 9.04
N GLU A 357 -14.79 -14.07 9.56
CA GLU A 357 -15.90 -14.83 9.01
C GLU A 357 -17.15 -13.95 9.07
N GLU A 358 -17.66 -13.62 7.89
CA GLU A 358 -18.93 -12.96 7.70
C GLU A 358 -20.02 -13.88 8.30
N VAL A 359 -20.51 -13.51 9.48
CA VAL A 359 -21.67 -14.14 10.11
C VAL A 359 -22.86 -13.94 9.18
N LYS A 360 -23.18 -14.97 8.39
CA LYS A 360 -24.44 -15.07 7.67
C LYS A 360 -25.58 -15.01 8.69
N LYS A 361 -26.21 -13.83 8.82
CA LYS A 361 -27.55 -13.73 9.42
C LYS A 361 -28.49 -14.62 8.62
N GLU A 362 -29.04 -15.64 9.26
CA GLU A 362 -30.19 -16.38 8.74
C GLU A 362 -31.35 -15.41 8.49
N GLU A 363 -31.61 -15.10 7.22
CA GLU A 363 -32.90 -14.54 6.81
C GLU A 363 -33.98 -15.60 7.07
N LYS A 364 -34.83 -15.33 8.07
CA LYS A 364 -36.05 -16.09 8.28
C LYS A 364 -36.94 -15.96 7.04
N HIS A 365 -37.23 -17.10 6.43
CA HIS A 365 -38.18 -17.23 5.33
C HIS A 365 -39.54 -16.63 5.74
N PRO A 366 -40.17 -15.77 4.91
CA PRO A 366 -41.49 -15.24 5.21
C PRO A 366 -42.52 -16.36 5.23
N ALA A 367 -43.41 -16.34 6.23
CA ALA A 367 -44.41 -17.38 6.52
C ALA A 367 -45.51 -17.56 5.45
N SER A 368 -45.36 -17.00 4.24
CA SER A 368 -46.36 -17.02 3.18
C SER A 368 -45.93 -17.71 1.88
N CYS A 369 -44.84 -18.50 1.87
CA CYS A 369 -44.43 -19.22 0.67
C CYS A 369 -45.30 -20.48 0.43
N GLN A 370 -46.25 -20.41 -0.51
CA GLN A 370 -47.14 -21.51 -0.92
C GLN A 370 -46.48 -22.49 -1.92
N GLY A 371 -45.31 -23.01 -1.57
CA GLY A 371 -44.90 -24.38 -1.90
C GLY A 371 -44.74 -24.81 -3.38
N THR A 372 -44.38 -23.92 -4.32
CA THR A 372 -44.12 -24.34 -5.71
C THR A 372 -42.76 -23.90 -6.30
N CYS A 373 -41.93 -23.15 -5.57
CA CYS A 373 -40.71 -22.56 -6.13
C CYS A 373 -39.39 -23.29 -5.76
N CYS A 374 -39.41 -24.27 -4.86
CA CYS A 374 -38.18 -24.83 -4.29
C CYS A 374 -37.92 -26.26 -4.76
N VAL A 375 -37.39 -26.41 -5.98
CA VAL A 375 -36.74 -27.67 -6.40
C VAL A 375 -35.40 -27.75 -5.68
N LYS A 376 -35.26 -28.70 -4.76
CA LYS A 376 -33.97 -29.03 -4.14
C LYS A 376 -33.07 -29.63 -5.22
N GLN A 377 -32.03 -28.92 -5.61
CA GLN A 377 -30.87 -29.54 -6.24
C GLN A 377 -30.01 -30.13 -5.13
N ASP A 378 -29.92 -31.45 -5.08
CA ASP A 378 -28.96 -32.16 -4.25
C ASP A 378 -27.56 -31.86 -4.80
N LEU A 379 -26.84 -30.95 -4.15
CA LEU A 379 -25.41 -30.78 -4.33
C LEU A 379 -24.71 -31.89 -3.55
N THR A 380 -24.20 -32.87 -4.28
CA THR A 380 -23.26 -33.86 -3.77
C THR A 380 -22.04 -33.18 -3.14
N PRO A 381 -21.49 -33.74 -2.05
CA PRO A 381 -20.33 -33.17 -1.37
C PRO A 381 -19.12 -33.17 -2.32
N ILE A 382 -18.58 -31.98 -2.58
CA ILE A 382 -17.29 -31.81 -3.24
C ILE A 382 -16.23 -32.32 -2.26
N LYS A 383 -15.67 -33.49 -2.57
CA LYS A 383 -14.49 -34.02 -1.93
C LYS A 383 -13.31 -33.18 -2.45
N GLU A 384 -12.74 -32.33 -1.61
CA GLU A 384 -11.47 -31.66 -1.93
C GLU A 384 -10.37 -32.73 -1.98
N GLU A 385 -10.03 -33.14 -3.20
CA GLU A 385 -8.85 -33.95 -3.48
C GLU A 385 -7.67 -32.98 -3.60
N LEU A 386 -6.73 -33.08 -2.65
CA LEU A 386 -5.49 -32.31 -2.64
C LEU A 386 -4.66 -32.73 -3.87
N VAL A 387 -4.74 -31.98 -4.96
CA VAL A 387 -3.88 -32.17 -6.13
C VAL A 387 -2.50 -31.61 -5.81
N VAL A 388 -1.57 -32.51 -5.49
CA VAL A 388 -0.14 -32.24 -5.47
C VAL A 388 0.31 -32.03 -6.91
N TYR A 389 0.64 -30.78 -7.27
CA TYR A 389 1.39 -30.48 -8.49
C TYR A 389 2.86 -30.79 -8.24
N THR A 390 3.30 -32.02 -8.54
CA THR A 390 4.69 -32.25 -8.92
C THR A 390 4.81 -31.92 -10.40
N ASN A 391 5.53 -30.84 -10.71
CA ASN A 391 5.99 -30.62 -12.07
C ASN A 391 7.30 -31.41 -12.24
N PRO A 392 7.33 -32.48 -13.06
CA PRO A 392 8.58 -33.13 -13.42
C PRO A 392 9.35 -32.24 -14.39
N LEU A 393 10.59 -31.91 -14.04
CA LEU A 393 11.56 -31.42 -15.01
C LEU A 393 11.80 -32.51 -16.07
N PRO A 394 11.74 -32.20 -17.37
CA PRO A 394 12.12 -33.16 -18.40
C PRO A 394 13.64 -33.32 -18.39
N VAL A 395 14.10 -34.51 -18.03
CA VAL A 395 15.45 -34.98 -18.36
C VAL A 395 15.41 -35.47 -19.80
N GLU A 396 15.78 -34.62 -20.76
CA GLU A 396 16.20 -35.12 -22.07
C GLU A 396 17.63 -35.63 -21.96
N ALA A 397 17.75 -36.96 -22.04
CA ALA A 397 18.97 -37.64 -22.39
C ALA A 397 19.36 -37.29 -23.83
N LYS A 398 20.59 -36.84 -24.05
CA LYS A 398 21.27 -36.95 -25.34
C LYS A 398 22.51 -37.81 -25.16
N ASP A 399 22.46 -38.96 -25.82
CA ASP A 399 23.56 -39.90 -26.06
C ASP A 399 24.66 -39.27 -26.95
N PRO A 400 25.84 -39.91 -27.05
CA PRO A 400 27.12 -39.24 -27.19
C PRO A 400 27.48 -38.94 -28.65
N VAL A 401 28.20 -37.83 -28.86
CA VAL A 401 28.91 -37.57 -30.12
C VAL A 401 30.39 -37.87 -29.92
N ASP A 402 30.82 -38.93 -30.59
CA ASP A 402 32.19 -39.28 -30.92
C ASP A 402 32.86 -38.13 -31.69
N SER A 403 34.01 -37.67 -31.19
CA SER A 403 34.99 -36.99 -32.02
C SER A 403 36.41 -37.32 -31.55
N THR A 404 36.94 -38.35 -32.18
CA THR A 404 38.37 -38.59 -32.32
C THR A 404 39.05 -37.47 -33.12
N LYS A 405 40.33 -37.19 -32.75
CA LYS A 405 41.38 -36.35 -33.39
C LYS A 405 41.46 -34.90 -32.88
N ILE A 406 42.62 -34.30 -32.53
CA ILE A 406 44.04 -34.67 -32.63
C ILE A 406 44.88 -33.56 -31.89
N LYS A 407 46.00 -33.98 -31.25
CA LYS A 407 47.31 -33.30 -31.02
C LYS A 407 47.52 -32.11 -30.04
N GLU A 408 48.60 -32.30 -29.24
CA GLU A 408 49.68 -31.36 -28.84
C GLU A 408 49.26 -30.12 -28.01
N GLU A 409 49.88 -29.73 -26.90
CA GLU A 409 51.23 -29.89 -26.33
C GLU A 409 51.13 -29.61 -24.82
N LEU A 410 51.93 -30.31 -24.00
CA LEU A 410 52.09 -30.07 -22.56
C LEU A 410 53.51 -29.57 -22.32
N PRO A 411 53.75 -28.44 -21.63
CA PRO A 411 55.04 -28.16 -21.04
C PRO A 411 55.07 -28.46 -19.54
N GLU A 412 56.26 -28.90 -19.15
CA GLU A 412 56.64 -29.61 -17.94
C GLU A 412 56.66 -28.76 -16.67
N THR A 413 56.51 -29.46 -15.54
CA THR A 413 56.72 -29.00 -14.17
C THR A 413 58.21 -28.83 -13.85
N PRO A 414 58.62 -27.81 -13.07
CA PRO A 414 59.94 -27.77 -12.47
C PRO A 414 59.97 -28.52 -11.14
N LYS A 415 60.90 -29.48 -11.06
CA LYS A 415 61.37 -30.13 -9.81
C LYS A 415 62.11 -29.11 -8.95
N TYR A 416 61.86 -29.13 -7.63
CA TYR A 416 62.77 -28.53 -6.65
C TYR A 416 63.42 -29.61 -5.78
N VAL A 417 64.66 -29.31 -5.44
CA VAL A 417 65.75 -30.19 -5.01
C VAL A 417 65.78 -30.30 -3.49
N GLU A 418 65.97 -31.52 -2.97
CA GLU A 418 66.40 -31.80 -1.59
C GLU A 418 67.92 -31.62 -1.50
N GLU A 419 68.40 -30.77 -0.59
CA GLU A 419 69.80 -30.77 -0.14
C GLU A 419 69.90 -31.27 1.29
N ALA A 420 70.67 -32.35 1.44
CA ALA A 420 71.16 -32.87 2.70
C ALA A 420 72.50 -32.20 3.05
N THR A 421 72.72 -31.89 4.32
CA THR A 421 74.06 -31.69 4.88
C THR A 421 74.27 -32.50 6.15
N HIS A 422 75.41 -33.18 6.15
CA HIS A 422 75.94 -34.13 7.11
C HIS A 422 76.51 -33.50 8.40
N ASN A 423 76.45 -34.30 9.47
CA ASN A 423 77.43 -34.55 10.55
C ASN A 423 78.02 -33.38 11.37
N ASN A 424 77.91 -33.50 12.70
CA ASN A 424 79.09 -33.74 13.54
C ASN A 424 78.73 -34.26 14.96
N LEU A 425 79.42 -35.33 15.36
CA LEU A 425 79.51 -35.87 16.72
C LEU A 425 80.38 -34.96 17.60
N CYS A 426 80.09 -34.86 18.90
CA CYS A 426 81.14 -34.99 19.92
C CYS A 426 80.55 -35.47 21.26
N GLN A 427 81.09 -36.60 21.73
CA GLN A 427 80.94 -37.14 23.08
C GLN A 427 81.94 -36.47 24.05
N ASN A 428 81.64 -36.58 25.34
CA ASN A 428 82.53 -36.53 26.50
C ASN A 428 83.26 -35.22 26.84
N CYS A 429 82.86 -34.63 27.98
CA CYS A 429 83.77 -34.36 29.10
C CYS A 429 82.96 -34.10 30.38
N GLY A 430 83.08 -35.00 31.36
CA GLY A 430 82.65 -34.76 32.73
C GLY A 430 83.76 -34.11 33.55
N CYS A 431 83.39 -33.22 34.48
CA CYS A 431 84.16 -32.91 35.69
C CYS A 431 83.21 -32.44 36.80
N HIS A 432 83.31 -33.10 37.96
CA HIS A 432 82.66 -32.79 39.23
C HIS A 432 83.30 -31.58 39.95
N LYS A 433 82.47 -30.78 40.65
CA LYS A 433 82.57 -30.38 42.08
C LYS A 433 81.40 -29.42 42.39
N VAL A 434 80.37 -29.82 43.14
CA VAL A 434 80.21 -29.84 44.62
C VAL A 434 79.85 -28.47 45.23
N VAL A 435 78.61 -28.39 45.76
CA VAL A 435 78.05 -27.51 46.82
C VAL A 435 77.73 -26.08 46.34
N GLN A 436 76.48 -25.56 46.41
CA GLN A 436 75.60 -25.37 47.57
C GLN A 436 74.17 -24.99 47.07
N ALA A 437 73.10 -25.50 47.67
CA ALA A 437 71.74 -24.92 47.60
C ALA A 437 71.59 -23.86 48.73
N PRO A 438 70.55 -23.00 48.80
CA PRO A 438 69.34 -22.83 47.97
C PRO A 438 69.20 -21.36 47.46
N THR A 439 68.22 -21.00 46.63
CA THR A 439 67.03 -20.22 47.04
C THR A 439 66.15 -20.02 45.80
N THR A 440 64.86 -20.28 45.96
CA THR A 440 63.81 -20.12 44.96
C THR A 440 63.56 -18.63 44.68
N THR A 441 63.75 -18.20 43.44
CA THR A 441 63.19 -16.95 42.91
C THR A 441 62.62 -17.22 41.53
N VAL A 442 61.30 -17.09 41.43
CA VAL A 442 60.53 -17.17 40.19
C VAL A 442 60.78 -15.87 39.44
N GLU A 443 61.63 -15.90 38.41
CA GLU A 443 61.68 -14.84 37.40
C GLU A 443 60.71 -15.20 36.27
N THR A 444 59.61 -14.47 36.24
CA THR A 444 58.63 -14.48 35.15
C THR A 444 59.25 -13.88 33.90
N THR A 445 59.57 -14.72 32.93
CA THR A 445 59.91 -14.29 31.57
C THR A 445 58.67 -13.66 30.93
N GLN A 446 58.61 -12.33 30.90
CA GLN A 446 57.62 -11.59 30.12
C GLN A 446 57.86 -11.84 28.63
N HIS A 447 57.03 -12.68 28.02
CA HIS A 447 56.85 -12.67 26.57
C HIS A 447 56.20 -11.33 26.19
N VAL A 448 56.99 -10.45 25.57
CA VAL A 448 56.47 -9.27 24.85
C VAL A 448 55.73 -9.80 23.62
N VAL A 449 54.42 -10.00 23.78
CA VAL A 449 53.50 -10.14 22.65
C VAL A 449 53.31 -8.73 22.08
N ASN A 450 53.87 -8.47 20.90
CA ASN A 450 53.51 -7.30 20.11
C ASN A 450 52.04 -7.43 19.70
N VAL A 451 51.15 -6.86 20.50
CA VAL A 451 49.75 -6.64 20.13
C VAL A 451 49.76 -5.52 19.10
N VAL A 452 49.61 -5.89 17.82
CA VAL A 452 49.26 -4.93 16.77
C VAL A 452 47.86 -4.40 17.09
N HIS A 453 47.78 -3.19 17.62
CA HIS A 453 46.50 -2.48 17.73
C HIS A 453 45.96 -2.25 16.31
N ARG A 454 45.01 -3.09 15.86
CA ARG A 454 44.15 -2.75 14.73
C ARG A 454 43.40 -1.48 15.10
N ASN A 455 43.65 -0.42 14.35
CA ASN A 455 43.00 0.86 14.49
C ASN A 455 41.52 0.67 14.13
N VAL A 456 40.62 0.82 15.10
CA VAL A 456 39.18 0.75 14.87
C VAL A 456 38.82 2.01 14.08
N ASN A 457 38.63 1.88 12.76
CA ASN A 457 38.25 3.02 11.92
C ASN A 457 36.90 3.57 12.40
N PRO A 458 36.80 4.90 12.67
CA PRO A 458 35.54 5.51 13.06
C PRO A 458 34.50 5.38 11.94
N MET A 459 33.24 5.22 12.33
CA MET A 459 32.10 5.02 11.44
C MET A 459 31.90 6.24 10.52
N PRO A 460 31.45 6.06 9.26
CA PRO A 460 31.06 7.18 8.40
C PRO A 460 29.95 8.02 9.04
N GLU A 461 30.05 9.35 8.95
CA GLU A 461 29.16 10.33 9.61
C GLU A 461 27.65 10.05 9.40
N PHE A 462 27.28 9.44 8.27
CA PHE A 462 25.92 9.05 7.91
C PHE A 462 25.20 8.24 9.01
N TRP A 463 25.90 7.37 9.72
CA TRP A 463 25.30 6.53 10.77
C TRP A 463 25.32 7.14 12.17
N THR A 464 25.95 8.31 12.32
CA THR A 464 26.10 9.00 13.61
C THR A 464 25.17 10.21 13.75
N HIS A 465 24.29 10.45 12.76
CA HIS A 465 23.41 11.60 12.79
C HIS A 465 22.22 11.42 13.75
N THR A 466 22.29 12.18 14.84
CA THR A 466 21.20 12.67 15.70
C THR A 466 20.44 11.61 16.48
N GLN A 467 20.84 11.41 17.74
CA GLN A 467 19.91 11.01 18.80
C GLN A 467 18.69 11.92 18.73
N VAL A 468 17.57 11.39 18.25
CA VAL A 468 16.28 12.05 18.37
C VAL A 468 15.94 11.98 19.86
N ASP A 469 15.92 13.15 20.49
CA ASP A 469 15.54 13.34 21.89
C ASP A 469 14.05 12.96 22.05
N LEU A 470 13.81 11.66 22.30
CA LEU A 470 12.47 11.06 22.44
C LEU A 470 11.66 11.71 23.59
N ASP A 471 12.33 12.35 24.55
CA ASP A 471 11.69 13.07 25.64
C ASP A 471 11.03 14.39 25.18
N LYS A 472 11.33 14.88 23.96
CA LYS A 472 10.66 16.04 23.35
C LYS A 472 9.40 15.70 22.55
N LEU A 473 9.01 14.42 22.45
CA LEU A 473 7.78 14.00 21.76
C LEU A 473 6.53 13.97 22.67
N TYR A 474 6.61 14.51 23.89
CA TYR A 474 5.41 14.84 24.65
C TYR A 474 4.70 16.04 24.00
N ILE A 475 3.61 15.72 23.29
CA ILE A 475 2.67 16.67 22.71
C ILE A 475 2.19 17.60 23.82
N LYS A 476 2.68 18.84 23.77
CA LYS A 476 2.16 19.96 24.53
C LYS A 476 0.93 20.43 23.77
N GLU A 477 -0.25 20.10 24.30
CA GLU A 477 -1.48 20.79 23.94
C GLU A 477 -1.27 22.29 24.21
N GLU A 478 -1.20 23.10 23.15
CA GLU A 478 -1.89 24.40 23.04
C GLU A 478 -1.44 25.18 21.78
N HIS A 479 -2.46 25.63 21.04
CA HIS A 479 -2.49 26.76 20.11
C HIS A 479 -1.53 26.75 18.91
N ALA A 480 -1.98 26.12 17.82
CA ALA A 480 -1.53 26.45 16.47
C ALA A 480 -2.68 27.08 15.67
N VAL A 481 -2.39 28.30 15.22
CA VAL A 481 -3.10 29.15 14.28
C VAL A 481 -3.56 28.35 13.05
N VAL A 482 -4.78 28.65 12.60
CA VAL A 482 -5.36 28.17 11.33
C VAL A 482 -4.40 28.50 10.18
N ALA A 483 -3.61 27.51 9.77
CA ALA A 483 -2.95 27.50 8.48
C ALA A 483 -3.93 26.84 7.50
N GLU A 484 -4.29 27.58 6.44
CA GLU A 484 -5.11 27.09 5.35
C GLU A 484 -4.55 25.76 4.81
N GLU A 485 -5.28 24.68 5.04
CA GLU A 485 -5.11 23.43 4.30
C GLU A 485 -5.41 23.73 2.82
N GLN A 486 -4.36 23.80 2.01
CA GLN A 486 -4.50 23.56 0.59
C GLN A 486 -4.89 22.09 0.40
N VAL A 487 -6.20 21.84 0.40
CA VAL A 487 -6.80 20.59 -0.05
C VAL A 487 -6.30 20.33 -1.46
N TYR A 488 -5.33 19.43 -1.59
CA TYR A 488 -4.84 18.91 -2.84
C TYR A 488 -6.02 18.18 -3.50
N LYS A 489 -6.75 18.89 -4.38
CA LYS A 489 -7.77 18.29 -5.24
C LYS A 489 -7.09 17.22 -6.07
N ARG A 490 -7.20 15.97 -5.62
CA ARG A 490 -6.76 14.79 -6.34
C ARG A 490 -7.46 14.82 -7.71
N ASP A 491 -6.68 15.12 -8.75
CA ASP A 491 -7.18 15.36 -10.10
C ASP A 491 -7.91 14.12 -10.60
N ILE A 492 -9.25 14.18 -10.61
CA ILE A 492 -10.16 13.12 -11.09
C ILE A 492 -9.87 12.76 -12.57
N TRP A 493 -9.16 13.63 -13.29
CA TRP A 493 -8.76 13.43 -14.68
C TRP A 493 -7.79 12.26 -14.87
N ILE A 494 -6.90 11.98 -13.92
CA ILE A 494 -5.90 10.91 -14.05
C ILE A 494 -6.57 9.51 -14.09
N PRO A 495 -7.44 9.13 -13.14
CA PRO A 495 -8.13 7.84 -13.21
C PRO A 495 -9.06 7.74 -14.42
N LEU A 496 -9.71 8.85 -14.82
CA LEU A 496 -10.60 8.86 -15.98
C LEU A 496 -9.83 8.65 -17.31
N ALA A 497 -8.64 9.26 -17.44
CA ALA A 497 -7.77 9.05 -18.59
C ALA A 497 -7.26 7.60 -18.68
N LEU A 498 -6.96 6.96 -17.55
CA LEU A 498 -6.55 5.54 -17.51
C LEU A 498 -7.69 4.60 -17.94
N ILE A 499 -8.93 4.90 -17.56
CA ILE A 499 -10.12 4.11 -17.99
C ILE A 499 -10.32 4.24 -19.50
N VAL A 500 -10.22 5.45 -20.06
CA VAL A 500 -10.34 5.66 -21.51
C VAL A 500 -9.23 4.93 -22.27
N LEU A 501 -7.98 4.97 -21.78
CA LEU A 501 -6.86 4.24 -22.38
C LEU A 501 -7.11 2.73 -22.39
N LEU A 502 -7.64 2.17 -21.30
CA LEU A 502 -7.97 0.74 -21.19
C LEU A 502 -9.04 0.33 -22.21
N LEU A 503 -10.08 1.15 -22.39
CA LEU A 503 -11.15 0.89 -23.36
C LEU A 503 -10.64 0.92 -24.81
N VAL A 504 -9.72 1.84 -25.13
CA VAL A 504 -9.08 1.90 -26.45
C VAL A 504 -8.24 0.64 -26.70
N LEU A 505 -7.47 0.18 -25.72
CA LEU A 505 -6.67 -1.06 -25.84
C LEU A 505 -7.55 -2.29 -26.03
N LEU A 506 -8.68 -2.39 -25.32
CA LEU A 506 -9.67 -3.45 -25.53
C LEU A 506 -10.28 -3.40 -26.94
N GLY A 507 -10.61 -2.21 -27.44
CA GLY A 507 -11.10 -2.04 -28.81
C GLY A 507 -10.09 -2.52 -29.86
N ILE A 508 -8.81 -2.20 -29.68
CA ILE A 508 -7.73 -2.67 -30.57
C ILE A 508 -7.61 -4.19 -30.53
N LEU A 509 -7.67 -4.82 -29.35
CA LEU A 509 -7.63 -6.27 -29.20
C LEU A 509 -8.78 -6.96 -29.95
N VAL A 510 -9.99 -6.40 -29.89
CA VAL A 510 -11.15 -6.93 -30.63
C VAL A 510 -10.93 -6.83 -32.14
N ILE A 511 -10.42 -5.70 -32.65
CA ILE A 511 -10.12 -5.53 -34.07
C ILE A 511 -9.05 -6.53 -34.53
N VAL A 512 -8.00 -6.75 -33.73
CA VAL A 512 -6.96 -7.73 -34.05
C VAL A 512 -7.53 -9.15 -34.04
N ALA A 513 -8.38 -9.50 -33.08
CA ALA A 513 -9.03 -10.81 -33.04
C ALA A 513 -9.93 -11.05 -34.27
N LEU A 514 -10.70 -10.04 -34.68
CA LEU A 514 -11.52 -10.11 -35.89
C LEU A 514 -10.67 -10.24 -37.17
N ALA A 515 -9.55 -9.52 -37.26
CA ALA A 515 -8.63 -9.64 -38.38
C ALA A 515 -7.97 -11.02 -38.45
N ILE A 516 -7.64 -11.63 -37.30
CA ILE A 516 -7.13 -13.01 -37.23
C ILE A 516 -8.21 -14.00 -37.66
N LEU A 517 -9.46 -13.83 -37.23
CA LEU A 517 -10.57 -14.71 -37.62
C LEU A 517 -10.87 -14.64 -39.12
N ASP A 518 -10.78 -13.45 -39.72
CA ASP A 518 -10.90 -13.24 -41.16
C ASP A 518 -9.74 -13.91 -41.91
N TYR A 519 -8.51 -13.74 -41.42
CA TYR A 519 -7.30 -14.35 -42.01
C TYR A 519 -7.34 -15.89 -41.98
N VAL A 520 -7.92 -16.50 -40.94
CA VAL A 520 -8.02 -17.96 -40.80
C VAL A 520 -9.19 -18.54 -41.63
N GLY A 521 -9.98 -17.71 -42.32
CA GLY A 521 -11.07 -18.15 -43.19
C GLY A 521 -12.29 -18.70 -42.44
N VAL A 522 -12.39 -18.40 -41.14
CA VAL A 522 -13.52 -18.85 -40.30
C VAL A 522 -14.77 -18.02 -40.59
N LEU A 523 -14.62 -16.77 -41.02
CA LEU A 523 -15.75 -15.89 -41.35
C LEU A 523 -16.54 -16.29 -42.60
N THR A 524 -16.03 -17.20 -43.45
CA THR A 524 -16.78 -17.72 -44.61
C THR A 524 -17.74 -18.87 -44.29
N LEU A 525 -17.80 -19.32 -43.03
CA LEU A 525 -18.68 -20.40 -42.56
C LEU A 525 -19.79 -19.93 -41.60
N LEU A 526 -19.82 -18.65 -41.24
CA LEU A 526 -20.87 -17.95 -40.48
C LEU A 526 -21.58 -16.97 -41.41
#